data_AF-A0A7J6U143-F1
#
_entry.id   AF-A0A7J6U143-F1
#
_cell.length_a   1.000
_cell.length_b   1.000
_cell.length_c   1.000
_cell.angle_alpha   90.00
_cell.angle_beta   90.00
_cell.angle_gamma   90.00
#
_symmetry.space_group_name_H-M   'P 1'
#
loop_
_entity.id
_entity.type
_entity.pdbx_description
1 polymer ?
#
loop_
_entity_poly.entity_id
_entity_poly.type
_entity_poly.pdbx_seq_one_letter_code
_entity_poly.pdbx_strand_id
1 'polypeptide(L)'
;MDCYTEFAHPEPVLISTCLSSSLMLWFLKDFSFRLWFTISSTRMSAAAATGDIIIFLDCHVKPAEDWFNPIVKQIRTNYKRVVVPTITNLDPDTWEEHRTGSGMAKCYLTWDADFKWFTDEDKYVPIMSGGLLAMSRRWWNETGGYDTRMIGWGGENIDQSLRIWLCGGEIVNAPDSYVAHMWRVASNPKTRPRYTVPGGAVVTNR
;
A
#
# COMPACT_ATOMS: atom_id res chain seq x y z
N MET A 1 -18.37 -25.83 -4.93
CA MET A 1 -18.62 -26.14 -3.51
C MET A 1 -18.53 -24.84 -2.78
N ASP A 2 -19.65 -24.44 -2.23
CA ASP A 2 -20.05 -23.06 -2.01
C ASP A 2 -19.45 -22.45 -0.74
N CYS A 3 -18.93 -21.22 -0.83
CA CYS A 3 -18.50 -20.42 0.32
C CYS A 3 -19.59 -19.41 0.67
N TYR A 4 -20.48 -19.78 1.59
CA TYR A 4 -21.38 -18.84 2.26
C TYR A 4 -20.69 -18.22 3.48
N THR A 5 -20.82 -16.91 3.62
CA THR A 5 -20.40 -16.11 4.78
C THR A 5 -21.52 -16.07 5.82
N GLU A 6 -21.39 -16.81 6.92
CA GLU A 6 -22.22 -16.60 8.11
C GLU A 6 -21.49 -15.69 9.12
N PHE A 7 -22.13 -14.56 9.44
CA PHE A 7 -21.67 -13.61 10.46
C PHE A 7 -22.42 -13.85 11.77
N ALA A 8 -21.73 -14.40 12.77
CA ALA A 8 -21.97 -14.12 14.18
C ALA A 8 -20.81 -14.73 14.99
N HIS A 9 -20.03 -13.90 15.70
CA HIS A 9 -19.41 -14.15 17.02
C HIS A 9 -18.24 -13.16 17.28
N PRO A 10 -18.02 -12.75 18.54
CA PRO A 10 -17.05 -11.72 18.92
C PRO A 10 -15.70 -12.35 19.27
N GLU A 11 -14.93 -12.77 18.26
CA GLU A 11 -13.52 -13.14 18.38
C GLU A 11 -12.81 -12.70 17.07
N PRO A 12 -11.49 -12.42 17.07
CA PRO A 12 -10.78 -11.94 15.89
C PRO A 12 -10.85 -12.97 14.76
N VAL A 13 -11.67 -12.66 13.74
CA VAL A 13 -11.86 -13.50 12.56
C VAL A 13 -10.67 -13.36 11.62
N LEU A 14 -9.91 -14.44 11.50
CA LEU A 14 -8.90 -14.64 10.46
C LEU A 14 -9.60 -14.65 9.09
N ILE A 15 -9.49 -13.56 8.31
CA ILE A 15 -9.96 -13.56 6.91
C ILE A 15 -8.89 -14.26 6.08
N SER A 16 -8.94 -15.59 6.06
CA SER A 16 -8.26 -16.39 5.04
C SER A 16 -9.04 -16.23 3.74
N THR A 17 -8.60 -15.30 2.88
CA THR A 17 -8.85 -15.50 1.45
C THR A 17 -7.97 -16.67 1.03
N CYS A 18 -8.61 -17.72 0.51
CA CYS A 18 -7.98 -18.98 0.13
C CYS A 18 -6.88 -18.76 -0.92
N LEU A 19 -5.67 -18.43 -0.47
CA LEU A 19 -4.43 -18.39 -1.23
C LEU A 19 -3.45 -19.26 -0.46
N SER A 20 -3.08 -20.40 -1.06
CA SER A 20 -2.03 -21.33 -0.63
C SER A 20 -1.04 -20.73 0.40
N SER A 21 -1.16 -21.19 1.65
CA SER A 21 -0.19 -21.29 2.77
C SER A 21 0.95 -20.27 3.00
N SER A 22 1.07 -19.16 2.27
CA SER A 22 2.23 -18.26 2.36
C SER A 22 1.90 -16.76 2.39
N LEU A 23 0.62 -16.39 2.36
CA LEU A 23 0.20 -14.99 2.37
C LEU A 23 -0.68 -14.71 3.59
N MET A 24 -0.16 -13.93 4.55
CA MET A 24 -0.92 -13.47 5.72
C MET A 24 -1.36 -12.01 5.50
N LEU A 25 -2.65 -11.81 5.22
CA LEU A 25 -3.29 -10.50 5.20
C LEU A 25 -3.81 -10.17 6.61
N TRP A 26 -3.33 -9.07 7.19
CA TRP A 26 -3.82 -8.60 8.49
C TRP A 26 -4.93 -7.56 8.29
N PHE A 27 -6.15 -7.90 8.68
CA PHE A 27 -7.25 -6.96 8.85
C PHE A 27 -7.55 -6.81 10.34
N LEU A 28 -7.31 -5.63 10.92
CA LEU A 28 -7.77 -5.31 12.28
C LEU A 28 -9.24 -4.90 12.23
N LYS A 29 -10.12 -5.68 12.89
CA LYS A 29 -11.58 -5.48 12.91
C LYS A 29 -12.10 -4.54 14.01
N ASP A 30 -11.25 -4.00 14.89
CA ASP A 30 -11.72 -3.13 15.98
C ASP A 30 -11.67 -1.64 15.63
N PHE A 31 -12.84 -1.09 15.29
CA PHE A 31 -13.11 0.30 14.93
C PHE A 31 -13.21 1.26 16.14
N SER A 32 -12.61 0.94 17.30
CA SER A 32 -12.71 1.76 18.51
C SER A 32 -11.37 2.24 19.09
N PHE A 33 -10.26 2.04 18.39
CA PHE A 33 -9.05 2.78 18.68
C PHE A 33 -9.02 4.04 17.83
N ARG A 34 -8.79 5.20 18.46
CA ARG A 34 -8.43 6.45 17.76
C ARG A 34 -7.12 6.20 17.00
N LEU A 35 -7.26 5.67 15.78
CA LEU A 35 -6.18 5.29 14.89
C LEU A 35 -5.54 6.55 14.31
N TRP A 36 -4.42 6.93 14.92
CA TRP A 36 -3.38 7.69 14.25
C TRP A 36 -2.73 6.76 13.22
N PHE A 37 -3.38 6.61 12.06
CA PHE A 37 -2.93 5.73 10.99
C PHE A 37 -1.77 6.38 10.23
N THR A 38 -0.63 5.69 10.18
CA THR A 38 -0.13 5.01 8.97
C THR A 38 1.29 4.51 9.22
N ILE A 39 2.26 5.37 9.53
CA ILE A 39 3.68 4.93 9.58
C ILE A 39 3.97 3.96 10.73
N SER A 40 3.55 4.33 11.96
CA SER A 40 3.79 3.51 13.15
C SER A 40 3.02 2.19 13.11
N SER A 41 1.74 2.22 12.69
CA SER A 41 0.93 1.02 12.50
C SER A 41 1.55 0.09 11.45
N THR A 42 2.01 0.63 10.33
CA THR A 42 2.64 -0.17 9.26
C THR A 42 3.90 -0.87 9.75
N ARG A 43 4.74 -0.19 10.56
CA ARG A 43 5.91 -0.80 11.18
C ARG A 43 5.55 -1.96 12.11
N MET A 44 4.54 -1.78 12.96
CA MET A 44 4.07 -2.83 13.88
C MET A 44 3.53 -4.03 13.11
N SER A 45 2.71 -3.79 12.08
CA SER A 45 2.16 -4.86 11.23
C SER A 45 3.25 -5.60 10.46
N ALA A 46 4.25 -4.88 9.94
CA ALA A 46 5.39 -5.49 9.25
C ALA A 46 6.24 -6.36 10.21
N ALA A 47 6.41 -5.94 11.46
CA ALA A 47 7.10 -6.72 12.48
C ALA A 47 6.34 -8.01 12.88
N ALA A 48 5.01 -7.98 12.81
CA ALA A 48 4.16 -9.14 13.09
C ALA A 48 4.00 -10.09 11.87
N ALA A 49 4.41 -9.67 10.67
CA ALA A 49 4.29 -10.47 9.46
C ALA A 49 5.31 -11.64 9.46
N THR A 50 4.82 -12.85 9.17
CA THR A 50 5.63 -14.08 9.15
C THR A 50 6.01 -14.55 7.74
N GLY A 51 5.26 -14.13 6.72
CA GLY A 51 5.50 -14.50 5.32
C GLY A 51 6.80 -13.91 4.75
N ASP A 52 7.32 -14.50 3.69
CA ASP A 52 8.57 -14.05 3.04
C ASP A 52 8.41 -12.75 2.25
N ILE A 53 7.18 -12.45 1.84
CA ILE A 53 6.79 -11.22 1.15
C ILE A 53 5.79 -10.49 2.03
N ILE A 54 6.06 -9.20 2.28
CA ILE A 54 5.14 -8.29 2.95
C ILE A 54 4.45 -7.47 1.87
N ILE A 55 3.12 -7.40 1.93
CA ILE A 55 2.32 -6.58 1.03
C ILE A 55 1.50 -5.59 1.85
N PHE A 56 1.63 -4.32 1.50
CA PHE A 56 0.88 -3.23 2.09
C PHE A 56 -0.23 -2.84 1.13
N LEU A 57 -1.44 -2.74 1.66
CA LEU A 57 -2.64 -2.32 0.94
C LEU A 57 -3.43 -1.36 1.83
N ASP A 58 -3.91 -0.28 1.24
CA ASP A 58 -4.92 0.58 1.86
C ASP A 58 -6.19 -0.24 2.18
N CYS A 59 -6.94 0.18 3.21
CA CYS A 59 -8.15 -0.53 3.63
C CYS A 59 -9.36 -0.36 2.69
N HIS A 60 -9.19 0.37 1.58
CA HIS A 60 -10.25 0.75 0.64
C HIS A 60 -9.80 0.49 -0.79
N VAL A 61 -9.34 -0.75 -1.02
CA VAL A 61 -8.89 -1.23 -2.33
C VAL A 61 -9.61 -2.53 -2.72
N LYS A 62 -9.65 -2.80 -4.02
CA LYS A 62 -10.13 -4.04 -4.62
C LYS A 62 -9.05 -4.58 -5.57
N PRO A 63 -8.23 -5.53 -5.14
CA PRO A 63 -7.27 -6.19 -6.02
C PRO A 63 -7.99 -6.96 -7.13
N ALA A 64 -7.46 -6.90 -8.36
CA ALA A 64 -7.98 -7.68 -9.49
C ALA A 64 -7.68 -9.18 -9.31
N GLU A 65 -8.30 -10.03 -10.13
CA GLU A 65 -7.90 -11.43 -10.19
C GLU A 65 -6.42 -11.54 -10.58
N ASP A 66 -5.70 -12.49 -9.97
CA ASP A 66 -4.30 -12.78 -10.23
C ASP A 66 -3.27 -11.63 -9.98
N TRP A 67 -3.70 -10.53 -9.37
CA TRP A 67 -2.84 -9.35 -9.12
C TRP A 67 -1.51 -9.68 -8.40
N PHE A 68 -1.48 -10.72 -7.56
CA PHE A 68 -0.33 -11.06 -6.73
C PHE A 68 0.79 -11.79 -7.50
N ASN A 69 0.47 -12.55 -8.55
CA ASN A 69 1.47 -13.36 -9.26
C ASN A 69 2.54 -12.52 -9.99
N PRO A 70 2.17 -11.44 -10.72
CA PRO A 70 3.15 -10.53 -11.31
C PRO A 70 4.08 -9.89 -10.26
N ILE A 71 3.56 -9.57 -9.08
CA ILE A 71 4.34 -9.02 -7.96
C ILE A 71 5.37 -10.03 -7.47
N VAL A 72 4.93 -11.26 -7.17
CA VAL A 72 5.82 -12.33 -6.68
C VAL A 72 6.93 -12.63 -7.69
N LYS A 73 6.61 -12.63 -9.00
CA LYS A 73 7.60 -12.82 -10.07
C LYS A 73 8.71 -11.76 -10.05
N GLN A 74 8.36 -10.50 -9.80
CA GLN A 74 9.35 -9.42 -9.69
C GLN A 74 10.25 -9.58 -8.46
N ILE A 75 9.68 -9.88 -7.29
CA ILE A 75 10.44 -10.06 -6.03
C ILE A 75 11.36 -11.29 -6.11
N ARG A 76 10.90 -12.39 -6.72
CA ARG A 76 11.73 -13.60 -6.92
C ARG A 76 12.95 -13.34 -7.80
N THR A 77 12.82 -12.41 -8.76
CA THR A 77 13.93 -12.04 -9.65
C THR A 77 15.02 -11.27 -8.90
N ASN A 78 14.64 -10.40 -7.96
CA ASN A 78 15.55 -9.65 -7.11
C ASN A 78 14.85 -9.35 -5.78
N TYR A 79 15.30 -9.96 -4.69
CA TYR A 79 14.67 -9.78 -3.37
C TYR A 79 14.77 -8.34 -2.84
N LYS A 80 15.68 -7.53 -3.38
CA LYS A 80 15.83 -6.10 -3.09
C LYS A 80 14.90 -5.19 -3.89
N ARG A 81 13.97 -5.76 -4.66
CA ARG A 81 12.89 -5.01 -5.31
C ARG A 81 11.78 -4.67 -4.32
N VAL A 82 11.34 -3.43 -4.41
CA VAL A 82 9.98 -3.05 -4.02
C VAL A 82 9.14 -3.00 -5.28
N VAL A 83 7.96 -3.60 -5.21
CA VAL A 83 7.07 -3.75 -6.35
C VAL A 83 5.77 -3.02 -6.06
N VAL A 84 5.37 -2.13 -6.95
CA VAL A 84 4.08 -1.44 -6.88
C VAL A 84 3.14 -2.02 -7.94
N PRO A 85 1.85 -2.19 -7.64
CA PRO A 85 0.85 -2.54 -8.65
C PRO A 85 0.48 -1.31 -9.48
N THR A 86 -0.16 -1.55 -10.62
CA THR A 86 -0.92 -0.55 -11.37
C THR A 86 -2.22 -0.23 -10.61
N ILE A 87 -2.35 1.00 -10.15
CA ILE A 87 -3.51 1.48 -9.39
C ILE A 87 -4.57 2.00 -10.37
N THR A 88 -5.81 1.56 -10.18
CA THR A 88 -6.98 1.95 -10.98
C THR A 88 -8.05 2.57 -10.10
N ASN A 89 -9.14 3.08 -10.68
CA ASN A 89 -10.20 3.72 -9.92
C ASN A 89 -11.24 2.70 -9.47
N LEU A 90 -11.63 2.74 -8.20
CA LEU A 90 -12.74 1.96 -7.66
C LEU A 90 -13.96 2.87 -7.46
N ASP A 91 -15.09 2.51 -8.05
CA ASP A 91 -16.35 3.22 -7.81
C ASP A 91 -16.89 2.88 -6.41
N PRO A 92 -17.16 3.90 -5.55
CA PRO A 92 -17.61 3.68 -4.18
C PRO A 92 -19.06 3.17 -4.06
N ASP A 93 -19.86 3.31 -5.11
CA ASP A 93 -21.28 2.95 -5.14
C ASP A 93 -21.49 1.57 -5.77
N THR A 94 -20.83 1.28 -6.89
CA THR A 94 -20.99 0.02 -7.63
C THR A 94 -19.92 -1.03 -7.28
N TRP A 95 -18.82 -0.64 -6.63
CA TRP A 95 -17.64 -1.49 -6.42
C TRP A 95 -17.01 -2.02 -7.72
N GLU A 96 -17.26 -1.34 -8.84
CA GLU A 96 -16.66 -1.66 -10.13
C GLU A 96 -15.31 -0.95 -10.32
N GLU A 97 -14.41 -1.65 -11.01
CA GLU A 97 -13.11 -1.10 -11.39
C GLU A 97 -13.25 -0.29 -12.68
N HIS A 98 -12.74 0.94 -12.67
CA HIS A 98 -12.61 1.78 -13.85
C HIS A 98 -11.14 1.97 -14.20
N ARG A 99 -10.72 1.40 -15.33
CA ARG A 99 -9.39 1.56 -15.89
C ARG A 99 -9.38 2.74 -16.85
N THR A 100 -8.93 3.89 -16.37
CA THR A 100 -8.76 5.09 -17.20
C THR A 100 -7.29 5.26 -17.57
N GLY A 101 -6.97 5.28 -18.87
CA GLY A 101 -5.59 5.37 -19.35
C GLY A 101 -4.73 4.17 -18.96
N SER A 102 -3.42 4.38 -18.76
CA SER A 102 -2.46 3.33 -18.42
C SER A 102 -2.44 2.93 -16.93
N GLY A 103 -3.36 3.47 -16.12
CA GLY A 103 -3.32 3.34 -14.66
C GLY A 103 -2.21 4.17 -14.01
N MET A 104 -2.15 4.14 -12.67
CA MET A 104 -1.25 4.95 -11.86
C MET A 104 -0.29 4.06 -11.08
N ALA A 105 1.01 4.19 -11.30
CA ALA A 105 2.02 3.42 -10.56
C ALA A 105 3.25 4.24 -10.18
N LYS A 106 3.58 5.27 -10.98
CA LYS A 106 4.85 5.97 -10.88
C LYS A 106 4.66 7.39 -10.36
N CYS A 107 5.50 7.78 -9.42
CA CYS A 107 5.57 9.16 -8.94
C CYS A 107 6.99 9.73 -9.09
N TYR A 108 7.09 11.05 -9.18
CA TYR A 108 8.34 11.81 -9.08
C TYR A 108 8.28 12.77 -7.89
N LEU A 109 9.44 13.16 -7.38
CA LEU A 109 9.61 14.11 -6.28
C LEU A 109 9.65 15.54 -6.83
N THR A 110 8.85 16.43 -6.25
CA THR A 110 8.96 17.87 -6.48
C THR A 110 9.84 18.54 -5.40
N TRP A 111 10.33 19.74 -5.68
CA TRP A 111 11.26 20.45 -4.79
C TRP A 111 10.62 20.92 -3.46
N ASP A 112 9.30 20.96 -3.40
CA ASP A 112 8.51 21.20 -2.18
C ASP A 112 8.22 19.91 -1.39
N ALA A 113 8.94 18.81 -1.70
CA ALA A 113 8.83 17.51 -1.07
C ALA A 113 7.43 16.87 -1.20
N ASP A 114 6.74 17.16 -2.29
CA ASP A 114 5.51 16.47 -2.69
C ASP A 114 5.82 15.37 -3.73
N PHE A 115 4.90 14.44 -3.92
CA PHE A 115 4.97 13.46 -4.98
C PHE A 115 3.87 13.70 -6.02
N LYS A 116 4.25 13.62 -7.29
CA LYS A 116 3.31 13.79 -8.41
C LYS A 116 3.35 12.58 -9.31
N TRP A 117 2.19 12.21 -9.84
CA TRP A 117 2.03 11.07 -10.73
C TRP A 117 2.58 11.36 -12.12
N PHE A 118 3.16 10.34 -12.74
CA PHE A 118 3.52 10.36 -14.16
C PHE A 118 3.43 8.96 -14.75
N THR A 119 3.50 8.87 -16.08
CA THR A 119 3.41 7.61 -16.83
C THR A 119 4.46 7.59 -17.93
N ASP A 120 5.11 6.45 -18.11
CA ASP A 120 6.00 6.13 -19.21
C ASP A 120 5.96 4.60 -19.46
N GLU A 121 6.78 4.11 -20.39
CA GLU A 121 6.92 2.68 -20.71
C GLU A 121 7.96 1.96 -19.83
N ASP A 122 8.69 2.68 -18.96
CA ASP A 122 9.74 2.09 -18.13
C ASP A 122 9.11 1.46 -16.87
N LYS A 123 9.55 0.25 -16.53
CA LYS A 123 9.14 -0.42 -15.29
C LYS A 123 9.68 0.26 -14.04
N TYR A 124 10.77 1.02 -14.10
CA TYR A 124 11.41 1.56 -12.89
C TYR A 124 10.66 2.76 -12.33
N VAL A 125 10.38 2.74 -11.03
CA VAL A 125 9.60 3.77 -10.32
C VAL A 125 10.54 4.66 -9.50
N PRO A 126 10.68 5.95 -9.81
CA PRO A 126 11.57 6.83 -9.05
C PRO A 126 11.09 7.02 -7.61
N ILE A 127 9.82 7.39 -7.43
CA ILE A 127 9.14 7.55 -6.15
C ILE A 127 7.85 6.73 -6.18
N MET A 128 7.60 5.93 -5.14
CA MET A 128 6.34 5.22 -4.96
C MET A 128 5.32 6.09 -4.22
N SER A 129 4.02 5.84 -4.43
CA SER A 129 2.96 6.55 -3.68
C SER A 129 2.88 6.12 -2.21
N GLY A 130 3.32 4.90 -1.87
CA GLY A 130 3.46 4.41 -0.48
C GLY A 130 2.28 3.60 0.07
N GLY A 131 1.06 3.79 -0.42
CA GLY A 131 -0.12 3.07 0.10
C GLY A 131 -0.22 1.60 -0.36
N LEU A 132 0.30 1.30 -1.56
CA LEU A 132 0.24 -0.01 -2.18
C LEU A 132 1.63 -0.43 -2.66
N LEU A 133 2.23 -1.40 -1.99
CA LEU A 133 3.54 -1.94 -2.37
C LEU A 133 3.75 -3.33 -1.78
N ALA A 134 4.66 -4.09 -2.40
CA ALA A 134 5.10 -5.38 -1.92
C ALA A 134 6.63 -5.46 -1.94
N MET A 135 7.21 -6.13 -0.95
CA MET A 135 8.65 -6.36 -0.90
C MET A 135 8.98 -7.60 -0.08
N SER A 136 10.20 -8.12 -0.23
CA SER A 136 10.62 -9.22 0.64
C SER A 136 10.74 -8.75 2.09
N ARG A 137 10.31 -9.59 3.05
CA ARG A 137 10.50 -9.34 4.49
C ARG A 137 11.97 -9.19 4.84
N ARG A 138 12.83 -9.94 4.14
CA ARG A 138 14.29 -9.80 4.23
C ARG A 138 14.72 -8.37 3.90
N TRP A 139 14.30 -7.83 2.76
CA TRP A 139 14.68 -6.48 2.35
C TRP A 139 14.07 -5.39 3.24
N TRP A 140 12.85 -5.59 3.74
CA TRP A 140 12.25 -4.70 4.74
C TRP A 140 13.13 -4.58 5.99
N ASN A 141 13.64 -5.71 6.49
CA ASN A 141 14.52 -5.72 7.65
C ASN A 141 15.91 -5.14 7.35
N GLU A 142 16.50 -5.47 6.20
CA GLU A 142 17.82 -4.94 5.80
C GLU A 142 17.81 -3.41 5.60
N THR A 143 16.70 -2.84 5.13
CA THR A 143 16.53 -1.38 4.94
C THR A 143 16.10 -0.63 6.21
N GLY A 144 15.79 -1.36 7.28
CA GLY A 144 15.34 -0.82 8.56
C GLY A 144 13.86 -0.37 8.59
N GLY A 145 13.06 -0.73 7.59
CA GLY A 145 11.65 -0.29 7.47
C GLY A 145 11.52 1.25 7.43
N TYR A 146 10.43 1.79 7.97
CA TYR A 146 10.26 3.25 8.09
C TYR A 146 11.07 3.85 9.25
N ASP A 147 11.53 5.11 9.11
CA ASP A 147 12.20 5.85 10.20
C ASP A 147 11.28 5.88 11.43
N THR A 148 11.82 5.45 12.56
CA THR A 148 11.07 5.33 13.80
C THR A 148 10.54 6.65 14.36
N ARG A 149 11.12 7.77 13.94
CA ARG A 149 10.79 9.14 14.35
C ARG A 149 9.71 9.78 13.46
N MET A 150 9.37 9.16 12.34
CA MET A 150 8.23 9.61 11.54
C MET A 150 6.92 9.23 12.23
N ILE A 151 6.05 10.22 12.41
CA ILE A 151 4.78 10.10 13.15
C ILE A 151 3.66 10.56 12.22
N GLY A 152 2.50 9.91 12.31
CA GLY A 152 1.36 10.23 11.47
C GLY A 152 1.52 9.65 10.07
N TRP A 153 1.31 10.50 9.06
CA TRP A 153 1.30 10.20 7.63
C TRP A 153 2.01 11.31 6.84
N GLY A 154 2.77 10.94 5.80
CA GLY A 154 3.40 11.86 4.86
C GLY A 154 4.92 11.75 4.85
N GLY A 155 5.48 11.67 3.64
CA GLY A 155 6.93 11.65 3.40
C GLY A 155 7.60 10.28 3.57
N GLU A 156 6.94 9.29 4.19
CA GLU A 156 7.48 7.94 4.36
C GLU A 156 7.74 7.25 3.02
N ASN A 157 6.88 7.53 2.05
CA ASN A 157 6.99 7.00 0.69
C ASN A 157 8.21 7.59 -0.03
N ILE A 158 8.52 8.86 0.20
CA ILE A 158 9.70 9.54 -0.34
C ILE A 158 10.98 9.04 0.33
N ASP A 159 11.04 9.05 1.68
CA ASP A 159 12.19 8.53 2.44
C ASP A 159 12.52 7.10 2.04
N GLN A 160 11.51 6.22 2.03
CA GLN A 160 11.72 4.84 1.68
C GLN A 160 12.14 4.68 0.22
N SER A 161 11.57 5.46 -0.72
CA SER A 161 11.97 5.41 -2.14
C SER A 161 13.44 5.77 -2.33
N LEU A 162 13.85 6.90 -1.75
CA LEU A 162 15.23 7.37 -1.83
C LEU A 162 16.19 6.36 -1.19
N ARG A 163 15.83 5.82 -0.02
CA ARG A 163 16.63 4.80 0.66
C ARG A 163 16.81 3.55 -0.18
N ILE A 164 15.74 3.02 -0.79
CA ILE A 164 15.82 1.83 -1.62
C ILE A 164 16.83 2.03 -2.76
N TRP A 165 16.71 3.13 -3.50
CA TRP A 165 17.61 3.43 -4.61
C TRP A 165 19.06 3.64 -4.17
N LEU A 166 19.28 4.42 -3.11
CA LEU A 166 20.62 4.72 -2.60
C LEU A 166 21.31 3.51 -1.93
N CYS A 167 20.53 2.56 -1.42
CA CYS A 167 21.05 1.34 -0.79
C CYS A 167 21.15 0.14 -1.74
N GLY A 168 21.04 0.37 -3.06
CA GLY A 168 21.24 -0.65 -4.09
C GLY A 168 20.05 -1.61 -4.31
N GLY A 169 18.85 -1.20 -3.91
CA GLY A 169 17.60 -1.82 -4.30
C GLY A 169 17.01 -1.17 -5.56
N GLU A 170 15.84 -1.65 -5.95
CA GLU A 170 15.10 -1.14 -7.11
C GLU A 170 13.64 -0.99 -6.74
N ILE A 171 12.94 -0.04 -7.34
CA ILE A 171 11.48 0.05 -7.25
C ILE A 171 10.93 -0.16 -8.65
N VAL A 172 9.99 -1.09 -8.80
CA VAL A 172 9.44 -1.47 -10.11
C VAL A 172 7.92 -1.53 -10.09
N ASN A 173 7.30 -1.14 -11.20
CA ASN A 173 5.89 -1.43 -11.46
C ASN A 173 5.74 -2.88 -11.94
N ALA A 174 4.73 -3.58 -11.43
CA ALA A 174 4.18 -4.78 -12.05
C ALA A 174 2.96 -4.39 -12.91
N PRO A 175 3.14 -4.11 -14.22
CA PRO A 175 2.08 -3.50 -15.05
C PRO A 175 0.81 -4.35 -15.14
N ASP A 176 0.95 -5.68 -15.08
CA ASP A 176 -0.15 -6.64 -15.12
C ASP A 176 -0.81 -6.88 -13.74
N SER A 177 -0.31 -6.25 -12.68
CA SER A 177 -0.89 -6.33 -11.33
C SER A 177 -1.81 -5.13 -11.12
N TYR A 178 -3.12 -5.35 -11.18
CA TYR A 178 -4.10 -4.27 -11.00
C TYR A 178 -4.69 -4.29 -9.59
N VAL A 179 -4.73 -3.10 -8.97
CA VAL A 179 -5.44 -2.90 -7.70
C VAL A 179 -6.26 -1.61 -7.77
N ALA A 180 -7.58 -1.73 -7.73
CA ALA A 180 -8.48 -0.59 -7.78
C ALA A 180 -8.52 0.11 -6.41
N HIS A 181 -8.37 1.43 -6.38
CA HIS A 181 -8.36 2.25 -5.17
C HIS A 181 -9.57 3.19 -5.13
N MET A 182 -10.23 3.26 -3.97
CA MET A 182 -11.33 4.19 -3.75
C MET A 182 -10.79 5.56 -3.35
N TRP A 183 -10.70 6.48 -4.32
CA TRP A 183 -10.19 7.83 -4.07
C TRP A 183 -11.14 8.67 -3.22
N ARG A 184 -10.53 9.52 -2.40
CA ARG A 184 -11.26 10.47 -1.55
C ARG A 184 -11.68 11.67 -2.38
N VAL A 185 -12.98 11.94 -2.39
CA VAL A 185 -13.57 13.10 -3.06
C VAL A 185 -14.23 13.96 -1.99
N ALA A 186 -13.76 15.21 -1.83
CA ALA A 186 -14.21 16.09 -0.74
C ALA A 186 -15.72 16.34 -0.75
N SER A 187 -16.32 16.41 -1.94
CA SER A 187 -17.77 16.57 -2.12
C SER A 187 -18.58 15.30 -1.90
N ASN A 188 -17.96 14.11 -1.86
CA ASN A 188 -18.66 12.84 -1.68
C ASN A 188 -18.68 12.43 -0.19
N PRO A 189 -19.85 12.37 0.48
CA PRO A 189 -19.95 11.99 1.89
C PRO A 189 -19.42 10.59 2.22
N LYS A 190 -19.36 9.67 1.25
CA LYS A 190 -18.88 8.30 1.41
C LYS A 190 -17.36 8.22 1.48
N THR A 191 -16.67 9.01 0.66
CA THR A 191 -15.20 8.94 0.52
C THR A 191 -14.47 10.13 1.16
N ARG A 192 -15.18 11.17 1.61
CA ARG A 192 -14.57 12.30 2.31
C ARG A 192 -13.87 11.83 3.61
N PRO A 193 -12.69 12.38 3.94
CA PRO A 193 -12.08 12.18 5.24
C PRO A 193 -13.05 12.61 6.37
N ARG A 194 -13.22 11.75 7.38
CA ARG A 194 -14.00 12.07 8.59
C ARG A 194 -13.14 12.48 9.78
N TYR A 195 -11.82 12.46 9.63
CA TYR A 195 -10.89 12.95 10.62
C TYR A 195 -10.49 14.38 10.29
N THR A 196 -10.16 15.15 11.33
CA THR A 196 -9.57 16.48 11.22
C THR A 196 -8.13 16.40 11.68
N VAL A 197 -7.22 16.94 10.86
CA VAL A 197 -5.83 17.15 11.28
C VAL A 197 -5.80 18.46 12.07
N PRO A 198 -5.43 18.46 13.35
CA PRO A 198 -5.35 19.70 14.13
C PRO A 198 -4.43 20.72 13.45
N GLY A 199 -4.83 22.00 13.45
CA GLY A 199 -4.00 23.06 12.91
C GLY A 199 -2.63 23.10 13.61
N GLY A 200 -1.54 23.16 12.83
CA GLY A 200 -0.16 23.10 13.35
C GLY A 200 0.38 21.69 13.62
N ALA A 201 -0.43 20.64 13.49
CA ALA A 201 0.05 19.25 13.58
C ALA A 201 0.77 18.77 12.31
N VAL A 202 0.57 19.46 11.19
CA VAL A 202 1.38 19.25 9.97
C VAL A 202 2.73 19.90 10.21
N VAL A 203 3.69 19.10 10.67
CA VAL A 203 5.09 19.49 10.72
C VAL A 203 5.68 19.17 9.35
N THR A 204 5.80 20.18 8.50
CA THR A 204 6.68 20.07 7.34
C THR A 204 8.12 20.23 7.82
N ASN A 205 9.02 19.37 7.36
CA ASN A 205 10.45 19.61 7.57
C ASN A 205 10.78 20.87 6.76
N ARG A 206 11.08 21.98 7.45
CA ARG A 206 11.51 23.23 6.82
C ARG A 206 12.94 23.10 6.32
#